data_AF-U7KD54-F1
#
_entry.id   AF-U7KD54-F1
#
_cell.length_a   1.000
_cell.length_b   1.000
_cell.length_c   1.000
_cell.angle_alpha   90.00
_cell.angle_beta   90.00
_cell.angle_gamma   90.00
#
_symmetry.space_group_name_H-M   'P 1'
#
loop_
_entity.id
_entity.type
_entity.pdbx_description
1 polymer ?
#
loop_
_entity_poly.entity_id
_entity_poly.type
_entity_poly.pdbx_seq_one_letter_code
_entity_poly.pdbx_strand_id
1 'polypeptide(L)'
;MHEDQKKRRVKVRWWHIALVIFFVVLFLFLAYWQWTRFRSGSGTFQNLGYAFQWPLFAVFVVYAYRTTLRYENERLAAENEAREMDSLQASKNASENVGSESGSIGGDSAAGSEAGSSMGRGSAEKTAIDEDFLPQRPQLNVEEFNALNQPRRRRGSPAEGRGEGPTDKRRK
;
A
#
# COMPACT_ATOMS: atom_id res chain seq x y z
N MET A 1 34.53 -8.57 -36.69
CA MET A 1 33.09 -8.77 -36.47
C MET A 1 32.70 -7.93 -35.27
N HIS A 2 31.89 -6.89 -35.45
CA HIS A 2 31.39 -6.10 -34.32
C HIS A 2 30.07 -6.72 -33.85
N GLU A 3 30.07 -7.31 -32.66
CA GLU A 3 28.85 -7.81 -32.03
C GLU A 3 28.04 -6.63 -31.48
N ASP A 4 26.85 -6.40 -32.05
CA ASP A 4 25.95 -5.32 -31.65
C ASP A 4 25.44 -5.52 -30.21
N GLN A 5 26.10 -4.86 -29.25
CA GLN A 5 25.72 -4.88 -27.83
C GLN A 5 24.37 -4.19 -27.61
N LYS A 6 23.31 -4.99 -27.71
CA LYS A 6 21.91 -4.60 -27.70
C LYS A 6 21.49 -3.99 -26.34
N LYS A 7 21.63 -2.65 -26.22
CA LYS A 7 21.26 -1.87 -25.02
C LYS A 7 19.97 -2.39 -24.37
N ARG A 8 20.09 -2.94 -23.16
CA ARG A 8 18.95 -3.44 -22.36
C ARG A 8 18.12 -2.26 -21.85
N ARG A 9 17.17 -1.81 -22.68
CA ARG A 9 16.21 -0.76 -22.27
C ARG A 9 15.32 -1.28 -21.14
N VAL A 10 15.11 -0.42 -20.14
CA VAL A 10 14.21 -0.67 -19.01
C VAL A 10 12.80 -0.95 -19.52
N LYS A 11 12.38 -2.22 -19.47
CA LYS A 11 11.00 -2.59 -19.79
C LYS A 11 10.12 -2.26 -18.59
N VAL A 12 9.59 -1.05 -18.57
CA VAL A 12 8.40 -0.73 -17.77
C VAL A 12 7.34 -1.77 -18.12
N ARG A 13 7.01 -2.67 -17.18
CA ARG A 13 6.08 -3.77 -17.47
C ARG A 13 4.73 -3.13 -17.74
N TRP A 14 4.17 -3.34 -18.94
CA TRP A 14 2.88 -2.80 -19.38
C TRP A 14 1.77 -2.99 -18.34
N TRP A 15 1.84 -4.07 -17.57
CA TRP A 15 0.95 -4.36 -16.45
C TRP A 15 0.94 -3.29 -15.34
N HIS A 16 2.06 -2.66 -14.99
CA HIS A 16 2.06 -1.57 -13.99
C HIS A 16 1.31 -0.34 -14.51
N ILE A 17 1.51 0.01 -15.78
CA ILE A 17 0.81 1.12 -16.44
C ILE A 17 -0.70 0.82 -16.47
N ALA A 18 -1.08 -0.41 -16.83
CA ALA A 18 -2.47 -0.86 -16.83
C ALA A 18 -3.10 -0.82 -15.42
N LEU A 19 -2.39 -1.25 -14.38
CA LEU A 19 -2.85 -1.16 -12.99
C LEU A 19 -3.08 0.29 -12.55
N VAL A 20 -2.14 1.21 -12.84
CA VAL A 20 -2.26 2.62 -12.47
C VAL A 20 -3.47 3.26 -13.16
N ILE A 21 -3.66 2.99 -14.47
CA ILE A 21 -4.84 3.46 -15.21
C ILE A 21 -6.13 2.88 -14.60
N PHE A 22 -6.15 1.58 -14.24
CA PHE A 22 -7.29 0.94 -13.60
C PHE A 22 -7.66 1.62 -12.27
N PHE A 23 -6.69 1.88 -11.39
CA PHE A 23 -6.95 2.58 -10.12
C PHE A 23 -7.43 4.02 -10.33
N VAL A 24 -6.90 4.75 -11.31
CA VAL A 24 -7.38 6.10 -11.65
C VAL A 24 -8.83 6.08 -12.09
N VAL A 25 -9.20 5.17 -13.01
CA VAL A 25 -10.58 5.01 -13.48
C VAL A 25 -11.51 4.61 -12.33
N LEU A 26 -11.07 3.71 -11.44
CA LEU A 26 -11.83 3.30 -10.25
C LEU A 26 -12.11 4.48 -9.32
N PHE A 27 -11.11 5.30 -9.00
CA PHE A 27 -11.30 6.48 -8.13
C PHE A 27 -12.20 7.55 -8.79
N LEU A 28 -12.07 7.78 -10.09
CA LEU A 28 -12.96 8.71 -10.82
C LEU A 28 -14.40 8.19 -10.89
N PHE A 29 -14.59 6.87 -11.02
CA PHE A 29 -15.91 6.24 -10.96
C PHE A 29 -16.55 6.38 -9.56
N LEU A 30 -15.78 6.15 -8.49
CA LEU A 30 -16.21 6.40 -7.10
C LEU A 30 -16.55 7.88 -6.87
N ALA A 31 -15.75 8.81 -7.41
CA ALA A 31 -16.02 10.24 -7.35
C ALA A 31 -17.35 10.62 -8.02
N TYR A 32 -17.59 10.08 -9.22
CA TYR A 32 -18.84 10.28 -9.96
C TYR A 32 -20.07 9.69 -9.23
N TRP A 33 -19.90 8.53 -8.60
CA TRP A 33 -20.95 7.93 -7.76
C TRP A 33 -21.25 8.78 -6.52
N GLN A 34 -20.23 9.29 -5.84
CA GLN A 34 -20.42 10.23 -4.71
C GLN A 34 -21.08 11.55 -5.16
N TRP A 35 -20.71 12.08 -6.33
CA TRP A 35 -21.34 13.26 -6.92
C TRP A 35 -22.83 13.05 -7.23
N THR A 36 -23.20 11.92 -7.81
CA THR A 36 -24.62 11.58 -8.05
C THR A 36 -25.38 11.35 -6.74
N ARG A 37 -24.72 10.85 -5.69
CA ARG A 37 -25.31 10.73 -4.35
C ARG A 37 -25.44 12.06 -3.61
N PHE A 38 -24.54 13.01 -3.82
CA PHE A 38 -24.67 14.40 -3.36
C PHE A 38 -25.83 15.13 -4.06
N ARG A 39 -26.05 14.91 -5.36
CA ARG A 39 -27.18 15.48 -6.10
C ARG A 39 -28.54 14.83 -5.79
N SER A 40 -28.57 13.75 -5.02
CA SER A 40 -29.83 13.21 -4.47
C SER A 40 -30.34 14.14 -3.37
N GLY A 41 -31.66 14.26 -3.17
CA GLY A 41 -32.27 15.20 -2.20
C GLY A 41 -31.94 15.00 -0.71
N SER A 42 -31.02 14.07 -0.39
CA SER A 42 -30.48 13.81 0.95
C SER A 42 -28.94 14.00 1.01
N GLY A 43 -28.35 14.76 0.08
CA GLY A 43 -26.91 14.98 -0.02
C GLY A 43 -26.37 15.92 1.06
N THR A 44 -25.24 15.56 1.67
CA THR A 44 -24.52 16.38 2.66
C THR A 44 -23.21 16.91 2.08
N PHE A 45 -22.68 18.01 2.62
CA PHE A 45 -21.36 18.54 2.25
C PHE A 45 -20.20 17.52 2.42
N GLN A 46 -20.36 16.52 3.29
CA GLN A 46 -19.39 15.42 3.42
C GLN A 46 -19.29 14.58 2.13
N ASN A 47 -20.42 14.27 1.47
CA ASN A 47 -20.41 13.55 0.19
C ASN A 47 -19.68 14.35 -0.91
N LEU A 48 -19.82 15.69 -0.89
CA LEU A 48 -19.08 16.57 -1.79
C LEU A 48 -17.57 16.53 -1.50
N GLY A 49 -17.17 16.56 -0.22
CA GLY A 49 -15.80 16.35 0.22
C GLY A 49 -15.21 15.05 -0.32
N TYR A 50 -15.93 13.93 -0.17
CA TYR A 50 -15.50 12.64 -0.72
C TYR A 50 -15.43 12.65 -2.26
N ALA A 51 -16.38 13.29 -2.95
CA ALA A 51 -16.34 13.42 -4.41
C ALA A 51 -15.10 14.18 -4.93
N PHE A 52 -14.52 15.10 -4.15
CA PHE A 52 -13.24 15.76 -4.46
C PHE A 52 -12.00 15.05 -3.90
N GLN A 53 -12.14 14.31 -2.80
CA GLN A 53 -11.06 13.54 -2.20
C GLN A 53 -10.61 12.37 -3.09
N TRP A 54 -11.54 11.66 -3.74
CA TRP A 54 -11.20 10.53 -4.63
C TRP A 54 -10.34 10.95 -5.85
N PRO A 55 -10.66 12.04 -6.59
CA PRO A 55 -9.77 12.55 -7.65
C PRO A 55 -8.39 12.99 -7.14
N LEU A 56 -8.30 13.61 -5.96
CA LEU A 56 -7.01 14.00 -5.37
C LEU A 56 -6.13 12.76 -5.11
N PHE A 57 -6.71 11.67 -4.58
CA PHE A 57 -6.00 10.40 -4.43
C PHE A 57 -5.61 9.78 -5.78
N ALA A 58 -6.46 9.86 -6.81
CA ALA A 58 -6.12 9.38 -8.15
C ALA A 58 -4.88 10.10 -8.72
N VAL A 59 -4.84 11.42 -8.63
CA VAL A 59 -3.68 12.24 -9.05
C VAL A 59 -2.45 11.93 -8.21
N PHE A 60 -2.61 11.76 -6.89
CA PHE A 60 -1.52 11.39 -5.99
C PHE A 60 -0.89 10.03 -6.35
N VAL A 61 -1.71 9.01 -6.66
CA VAL A 61 -1.22 7.68 -7.10
C VAL A 61 -0.46 7.78 -8.42
N VAL A 62 -0.93 8.57 -9.39
CA VAL A 62 -0.21 8.82 -10.64
C VAL A 62 1.11 9.56 -10.39
N TYR A 63 1.12 10.56 -9.50
CA TYR A 63 2.33 11.29 -9.15
C TYR A 63 3.36 10.40 -8.44
N ALA A 64 2.93 9.60 -7.48
CA ALA A 64 3.78 8.63 -6.80
C ALA A 64 4.37 7.62 -7.79
N TYR A 65 3.54 7.01 -8.65
CA TYR A 65 4.01 6.12 -9.70
C TYR A 65 5.02 6.79 -10.64
N ARG A 66 4.72 8.00 -11.12
CA ARG A 66 5.63 8.77 -12.00
C ARG A 66 6.95 9.11 -11.32
N THR A 67 6.93 9.41 -10.02
CA THR A 67 8.13 9.72 -9.22
C THR A 67 8.98 8.46 -9.04
N THR A 68 8.37 7.34 -8.67
CA THR A 68 9.06 6.04 -8.58
C THR A 68 9.67 5.65 -9.92
N LEU A 69 8.93 5.77 -11.03
CA LEU A 69 9.43 5.46 -12.37
C LEU A 69 10.61 6.36 -12.78
N ARG A 70 10.57 7.63 -12.39
CA ARG A 70 11.67 8.56 -12.63
C ARG A 70 12.92 8.15 -11.85
N TYR A 71 12.77 7.84 -10.56
CA TYR A 71 13.87 7.39 -9.71
C TYR A 71 14.48 6.06 -10.18
N GLU A 72 13.64 5.09 -10.56
CA GLU A 72 14.09 3.83 -11.17
C GLU A 72 14.85 4.07 -12.48
N ASN A 73 14.35 4.95 -13.37
CA ASN A 73 15.03 5.27 -14.63
C ASN A 73 16.36 6.01 -14.42
N GLU A 74 16.44 6.98 -13.50
CA GLU A 74 17.68 7.70 -13.17
C GLU A 74 18.75 6.74 -12.61
N ARG A 75 18.35 5.84 -11.70
CA ARG A 75 19.25 4.82 -11.16
C ARG A 75 19.70 3.80 -12.22
N LEU A 76 18.80 3.38 -13.11
CA LEU A 76 19.12 2.44 -14.20
C LEU A 76 19.98 3.09 -15.30
N ALA A 77 19.96 4.42 -15.45
CA ALA A 77 20.92 5.14 -16.29
C ALA A 77 22.32 5.07 -15.68
N ALA A 78 22.47 5.43 -14.40
CA ALA A 78 23.75 5.38 -13.69
C ALA A 78 24.35 3.96 -13.63
N GLU A 79 23.54 2.93 -13.38
CA GLU A 79 23.99 1.52 -13.40
C GLU A 79 24.45 1.05 -14.79
N ASN A 80 23.92 1.62 -15.88
CA ASN A 80 24.38 1.33 -17.24
C ASN A 80 25.66 2.09 -17.59
N GLU A 81 25.75 3.37 -17.25
CA GLU A 81 26.95 4.21 -17.48
C GLU A 81 28.17 3.66 -16.73
N ALA A 82 27.98 3.22 -15.48
CA ALA A 82 29.05 2.58 -14.69
C ALA A 82 29.56 1.29 -15.36
N ARG A 83 28.68 0.47 -15.95
CA ARG A 83 29.06 -0.74 -16.70
C ARG A 83 29.76 -0.42 -18.02
N GLU A 84 29.34 0.63 -18.72
CA GLU A 84 30.03 1.10 -19.94
C GLU A 84 31.45 1.58 -19.58
N MET A 85 31.62 2.37 -18.50
CA MET A 85 32.94 2.79 -17.98
C MET A 85 33.84 1.60 -17.60
N ASP A 86 33.33 0.64 -16.83
CA ASP A 86 34.08 -0.56 -16.40
C ASP A 86 34.54 -1.39 -17.62
N SER A 87 33.68 -1.55 -18.63
CA SER A 87 34.05 -2.26 -19.87
C SER A 87 35.13 -1.55 -20.69
N LEU A 88 35.11 -0.21 -20.73
CA LEU A 88 36.14 0.60 -21.39
C LEU A 88 37.46 0.57 -20.62
N GLN A 89 37.41 0.59 -19.29
CA GLN A 89 38.59 0.48 -18.46
C GLN A 89 39.22 -0.92 -18.55
N ALA A 90 38.41 -1.99 -18.56
CA ALA A 90 38.89 -3.35 -18.80
C ALA A 90 39.56 -3.49 -20.19
N SER A 91 38.96 -2.90 -21.24
CA SER A 91 39.55 -2.85 -22.59
C SER A 91 40.88 -2.09 -22.61
N LYS A 92 40.96 -0.94 -21.92
CA LYS A 92 42.18 -0.15 -21.81
C LYS A 92 43.28 -0.91 -21.05
N ASN A 93 42.96 -1.45 -19.88
CA ASN A 93 43.90 -2.24 -19.06
C ASN A 93 44.41 -3.48 -19.82
N ALA A 94 43.55 -4.14 -20.62
CA ALA A 94 43.95 -5.26 -21.47
C ALA A 94 44.92 -4.84 -22.59
N SER A 95 44.79 -3.62 -23.12
CA SER A 95 45.75 -3.04 -24.07
C SER A 95 47.05 -2.55 -23.41
N GLU A 96 46.99 -2.14 -22.13
CA GLU A 96 48.11 -1.58 -21.37
C GLU A 96 49.02 -2.70 -20.80
N ASN A 97 48.43 -3.83 -20.38
CA ASN A 97 49.13 -5.01 -19.87
C ASN A 97 49.95 -5.79 -20.93
N VAL A 98 49.84 -5.43 -22.21
CA VAL A 98 50.72 -5.95 -23.28
C VAL A 98 52.07 -5.18 -23.32
N GLY A 99 52.22 -4.10 -22.54
CA GLY A 99 53.31 -3.14 -22.66
C GLY A 99 54.24 -2.97 -21.45
N SER A 100 54.16 -3.76 -20.37
CA SER A 100 55.06 -3.59 -19.20
C SER A 100 55.26 -4.84 -18.35
N GLU A 101 56.38 -5.53 -18.59
CA GLU A 101 57.07 -6.31 -17.55
C GLU A 101 58.21 -5.47 -16.96
N SER A 102 58.17 -5.17 -15.65
CA SER A 102 59.35 -5.19 -14.76
C SER A 102 59.02 -4.77 -13.32
N GLY A 103 59.26 -5.68 -12.37
CA GLY A 103 59.78 -5.36 -11.03
C GLY A 103 58.83 -4.88 -9.93
N SER A 104 58.52 -5.75 -8.94
CA SER A 104 59.11 -5.69 -7.58
C SER A 104 58.65 -6.88 -6.70
N ILE A 105 59.31 -7.11 -5.56
CA ILE A 105 59.24 -8.31 -4.69
C ILE A 105 58.82 -7.96 -3.24
N GLY A 106 58.07 -8.85 -2.56
CA GLY A 106 57.72 -8.81 -1.11
C GLY A 106 56.63 -7.78 -0.76
N GLY A 107 55.90 -7.79 0.37
CA GLY A 107 55.83 -8.61 1.59
C GLY A 107 55.20 -7.79 2.75
N ASP A 108 54.60 -8.35 3.82
CA ASP A 108 54.17 -9.73 4.07
C ASP A 108 53.21 -9.82 5.30
N SER A 109 52.43 -10.92 5.41
CA SER A 109 51.76 -11.48 6.61
C SER A 109 50.73 -10.69 7.46
N ALA A 110 49.75 -11.46 7.99
CA ALA A 110 48.92 -11.22 9.20
C ALA A 110 47.89 -10.06 9.21
N ALA A 111 46.87 -10.01 10.08
CA ALA A 111 45.97 -10.96 10.76
C ALA A 111 45.13 -10.16 11.80
N GLY A 112 43.85 -10.51 12.01
CA GLY A 112 42.98 -9.90 13.03
C GLY A 112 42.43 -8.50 12.68
N SER A 113 41.37 -8.00 13.32
CA SER A 113 40.48 -8.61 14.34
C SER A 113 39.17 -7.81 14.45
N GLU A 114 38.16 -8.40 15.09
CA GLU A 114 36.82 -7.82 15.23
C GLU A 114 36.73 -6.68 16.26
N ALA A 115 36.00 -5.62 15.90
CA ALA A 115 35.22 -4.76 16.80
C ALA A 115 34.16 -4.05 15.94
N GLY A 116 32.87 -4.00 16.29
CA GLY A 116 32.30 -4.00 17.63
C GLY A 116 31.81 -2.58 17.96
N SER A 117 30.78 -2.10 17.24
CA SER A 117 30.16 -0.80 17.51
C SER A 117 28.69 -0.96 17.86
N SER A 118 28.42 -0.99 19.16
CA SER A 118 27.09 -1.10 19.76
C SER A 118 26.79 0.13 20.63
N MET A 119 26.42 1.23 19.99
CA MET A 119 25.82 2.42 20.63
C MET A 119 24.80 3.06 19.66
N GLY A 120 23.66 3.60 20.08
CA GLY A 120 23.15 3.76 21.44
C GLY A 120 21.63 3.61 21.54
N ARG A 121 21.18 3.29 22.76
CA ARG A 121 19.79 3.03 23.14
C ARG A 121 19.01 4.34 23.26
N GLY A 122 18.48 4.84 22.14
CA GLY A 122 17.48 5.91 22.14
C GLY A 122 16.12 5.40 22.60
N SER A 123 15.83 5.51 23.89
CA SER A 123 14.50 5.15 24.43
C SER A 123 13.45 6.10 23.82
N ALA A 124 12.56 5.55 23.00
CA ALA A 124 11.48 6.31 22.38
C ALA A 124 10.35 6.55 23.39
N GLU A 125 10.61 7.44 24.36
CA GLU A 125 9.59 7.99 25.25
C GLU A 125 8.67 8.93 24.44
N LYS A 126 7.74 8.31 23.71
CA LYS A 126 6.89 8.99 22.75
C LYS A 126 5.46 9.05 23.29
N THR A 127 5.15 10.18 23.91
CA THR A 127 3.78 10.68 24.13
C THR A 127 2.83 9.66 24.78
N ALA A 128 3.12 9.29 26.03
CA ALA A 128 2.07 8.74 26.89
C ALA A 128 0.98 9.83 27.09
N ILE A 129 -0.27 9.47 26.82
CA ILE A 129 -1.42 10.33 27.12
C ILE A 129 -1.76 10.10 28.59
N ASP A 130 -1.99 11.17 29.33
CA ASP A 130 -2.36 11.12 30.74
C ASP A 130 -3.61 10.23 30.95
N GLU A 131 -3.59 9.31 31.91
CA GLU A 131 -4.72 8.39 32.12
C GLU A 131 -5.97 9.14 32.61
N ASP A 132 -5.78 10.28 33.30
CA ASP A 132 -6.85 11.18 33.72
C ASP A 132 -7.54 11.91 32.54
N PHE A 133 -6.94 11.87 31.33
CA PHE A 133 -7.57 12.40 30.11
C PHE A 133 -8.58 11.43 29.48
N LEU A 134 -8.55 10.15 29.84
CA LEU A 134 -9.47 9.16 29.30
C LEU A 134 -10.75 9.09 30.14
N PRO A 135 -11.95 9.37 29.56
CA PRO A 135 -13.19 9.22 30.31
C PRO A 135 -13.38 7.77 30.74
N GLN A 136 -13.73 7.55 32.00
CA GLN A 136 -13.93 6.20 32.54
C GLN A 136 -14.94 5.43 31.69
N ARG A 137 -14.51 4.28 31.16
CA ARG A 137 -15.34 3.44 30.31
C ARG A 137 -16.53 2.90 31.13
N PRO A 138 -17.78 3.09 30.69
CA PRO A 138 -18.94 2.48 31.34
C PRO A 138 -18.78 0.96 31.44
N GLN A 139 -18.82 0.44 32.66
CA GLN A 139 -18.67 -0.97 32.96
C GLN A 139 -20.02 -1.68 32.74
N LEU A 140 -20.34 -1.94 31.47
CA LEU A 140 -21.55 -2.67 31.10
C LEU A 140 -21.30 -4.17 31.20
N ASN A 141 -22.20 -4.91 31.85
CA ASN A 141 -22.07 -6.36 31.93
C ASN A 141 -22.38 -7.01 30.56
N VAL A 142 -21.89 -8.25 30.36
CA VAL A 142 -21.99 -8.96 29.07
C VAL A 142 -23.45 -9.25 28.69
N GLU A 143 -24.31 -9.52 29.67
CA GLU A 143 -25.72 -9.86 29.46
C GLU A 143 -26.52 -8.64 29.00
N GLU A 144 -26.25 -7.47 29.59
CA GLU A 144 -26.85 -6.17 29.27
C GLU A 144 -26.38 -5.64 27.91
N PHE A 145 -25.08 -5.75 27.61
CA PHE A 145 -24.56 -5.45 26.26
C PHE A 145 -25.22 -6.32 25.19
N ASN A 146 -25.32 -7.63 25.46
CA ASN A 146 -25.98 -8.56 24.55
C ASN A 146 -27.49 -8.35 24.48
N ALA A 147 -28.15 -7.87 25.53
CA ALA A 147 -29.58 -7.51 25.50
C ALA A 147 -29.84 -6.27 24.62
N LEU A 148 -28.98 -5.26 24.70
CA LEU A 148 -29.07 -4.03 23.89
C LEU A 148 -28.77 -4.29 22.41
N ASN A 149 -27.75 -5.10 22.11
CA ASN A 149 -27.29 -5.35 20.74
C ASN A 149 -27.86 -6.62 20.09
N GLN A 150 -28.79 -7.32 20.75
CA GLN A 150 -29.42 -8.51 20.16
C GLN A 150 -30.23 -8.12 18.91
N PRO A 151 -29.89 -8.62 17.71
CA PRO A 151 -30.65 -8.32 16.51
C PRO A 151 -32.06 -8.85 16.70
N ARG A 152 -33.04 -7.94 16.73
CA ARG A 152 -34.44 -8.21 17.06
C ARG A 152 -35.09 -9.07 15.97
N ARG A 153 -34.80 -10.37 15.97
CA ARG A 153 -35.41 -11.37 15.09
C ARG A 153 -36.92 -11.23 15.23
N ARG A 154 -37.61 -10.95 14.12
CA ARG A 154 -39.07 -11.01 14.04
C ARG A 154 -39.51 -12.44 14.39
N ARG A 155 -39.77 -12.69 15.66
CA ARG A 155 -40.39 -13.92 16.16
C ARG A 155 -41.81 -13.94 15.60
N GLY A 156 -42.07 -14.84 14.66
CA GLY A 156 -43.44 -15.09 14.20
C GLY A 156 -44.31 -15.45 15.39
N SER A 157 -45.51 -14.90 15.46
CA SER A 157 -46.43 -15.11 16.57
C SER A 157 -46.75 -16.61 16.72
N PRO A 158 -46.55 -17.23 17.90
CA PRO A 158 -47.28 -18.43 18.24
C PRO A 158 -48.73 -18.02 18.46
N ALA A 159 -49.62 -18.42 17.56
CA ALA A 159 -51.04 -18.23 17.71
C ALA A 159 -51.58 -19.26 18.72
N GLU A 160 -51.65 -18.87 19.99
CA GLU A 160 -52.13 -19.73 21.07
C GLU A 160 -53.49 -19.25 21.61
N GLY A 161 -54.45 -20.17 21.68
CA GLY A 161 -55.48 -20.19 22.72
C GLY A 161 -56.62 -19.16 22.69
N ARG A 162 -57.65 -19.43 21.88
CA ARG A 162 -59.09 -19.17 22.16
C ARG A 162 -59.90 -19.78 21.00
N GLY A 163 -60.94 -20.58 21.17
CA GLY A 163 -61.77 -20.95 22.33
C GLY A 163 -63.12 -21.39 21.74
N GLU A 164 -63.74 -22.44 22.28
CA GLU A 164 -64.81 -23.19 21.59
C GLU A 164 -66.15 -22.43 21.42
N GLY A 165 -66.95 -22.82 20.41
CA GLY A 165 -68.32 -22.35 20.17
C GLY A 165 -69.03 -23.22 19.11
N PRO A 166 -70.33 -23.56 19.25
CA PRO A 166 -70.87 -24.80 18.67
C PRO A 166 -71.43 -24.69 17.24
N THR A 167 -71.57 -25.89 16.66
CA THR A 167 -72.27 -26.28 15.42
C THR A 167 -73.37 -25.36 14.88
N ASP A 168 -73.38 -25.18 13.54
CA ASP A 168 -74.63 -25.21 12.79
C ASP A 168 -74.49 -26.05 11.51
N LYS A 169 -75.54 -26.83 11.19
CA LYS A 169 -75.69 -27.57 9.94
C LYS A 169 -76.67 -26.81 9.07
N ARG A 170 -76.40 -26.64 7.76
CA ARG A 170 -77.37 -26.51 6.62
C ARG A 170 -77.09 -25.33 5.68
N ARG A 171 -76.51 -25.63 4.51
CA ARG A 171 -76.69 -25.01 3.16
C ARG A 171 -75.49 -25.43 2.29
N LYS A 172 -75.65 -25.76 1.01
CA LYS A 172 -76.88 -26.01 0.24
C LYS A 172 -76.54 -26.95 -0.91
#